data_AF-A0A061S7G3-F1
#
_entry.id   AF-A0A061S7G3-F1
#
_cell.length_a   1.000
_cell.length_b   1.000
_cell.length_c   1.000
_cell.angle_alpha   90.00
_cell.angle_beta   90.00
_cell.angle_gamma   90.00
#
_symmetry.space_group_name_H-M   'P 1'
#
loop_
_entity.id
_entity.type
_entity.pdbx_description
1 polymer ?
#
loop_
_entity_poly.entity_id
_entity_poly.type
_entity_poly.pdbx_seq_one_letter_code
_entity_poly.pdbx_strand_id
1 'polypeptide(L)'
;LIPKATSFSCSIGPKVCDIIGPVLERNCAKVPVELRPRLFACENDHEAVQSLKELLKGRVEVIPCMVDRICSEREVVPGSFNVTTEPWQGTIVPLTPIPEEELEAGPPLPLGGSNVLIPTTERESDYMYDRKIMTVNHMHTTLGFLTLVRYMEEMGASPAEMVEGESACKSLPLVSWKESPNPRSDIIWCWAVAQCLLLISEHDRASMMKSHGVKTDEELNSDLLGQVRENLARFSQVEDSTARVLGAGVDKRYQGRLLPAYEAVLVLQDVMQRWPDDNRYQLLLDMAGVSIGDVVSSCEYLVRAAEPIAEADREKYKLEKGAAEPFYLHILDTIKSAAGAVAEVEKTAEEWLSDEIEWIETNVKDPGLEWVQCQLESLGFRNVIDWQASVESSYGKASANDEEGDEKSGMNRHWMVSMEEKQRRREQY
;
A
#
# COMPACT_ATOMS: atom_id res chain seq x y z
N LEU A 1 -3.19 -25.04 -21.28
CA LEU A 1 -2.87 -23.68 -21.74
C LEU A 1 -1.70 -23.11 -20.94
N ILE A 2 -1.76 -23.12 -19.60
CA ILE A 2 -0.72 -22.59 -18.70
C ILE A 2 0.71 -23.09 -19.02
N PRO A 3 0.98 -24.40 -19.22
CA PRO A 3 2.36 -24.87 -19.47
C PRO A 3 2.96 -24.41 -20.81
N LYS A 4 2.15 -23.84 -21.71
CA LYS A 4 2.57 -23.33 -23.02
C LYS A 4 2.59 -21.79 -23.08
N ALA A 5 2.15 -21.12 -22.03
CA ALA A 5 2.11 -19.67 -22.00
C ALA A 5 3.55 -19.13 -21.82
N THR A 6 3.91 -18.13 -22.62
CA THR A 6 5.19 -17.40 -22.50
C THR A 6 5.09 -16.24 -21.52
N SER A 7 3.86 -15.82 -21.19
CA SER A 7 3.60 -14.73 -20.27
C SER A 7 2.23 -14.83 -19.63
N PHE A 8 2.08 -14.11 -18.52
CA PHE A 8 0.89 -13.99 -17.70
C PHE A 8 0.74 -12.55 -17.20
N SER A 9 -0.48 -12.18 -16.80
CA SER A 9 -0.73 -10.99 -15.99
C SER A 9 -1.76 -11.31 -14.90
N CYS A 10 -1.72 -10.59 -13.79
CA CYS A 10 -2.72 -10.71 -12.72
C CYS A 10 -3.07 -9.35 -12.09
N SER A 11 -4.31 -9.22 -11.61
CA SER A 11 -4.82 -8.07 -10.86
C SER A 11 -5.98 -8.53 -9.97
N ILE A 12 -5.65 -9.23 -8.89
CA ILE A 12 -6.59 -9.88 -7.97
C ILE A 12 -6.43 -9.46 -6.51
N GLY A 13 -5.57 -8.49 -6.25
CA GLY A 13 -5.36 -7.87 -4.95
C GLY A 13 -4.42 -8.67 -4.03
N PRO A 14 -4.51 -8.43 -2.71
CA PRO A 14 -3.61 -9.02 -1.70
C PRO A 14 -3.54 -10.55 -1.70
N LYS A 15 -4.56 -11.21 -2.24
CA LYS A 15 -4.67 -12.68 -2.34
C LYS A 15 -3.96 -13.27 -3.55
N VAL A 16 -3.13 -12.49 -4.24
CA VAL A 16 -2.41 -12.95 -5.43
C VAL A 16 -1.53 -14.18 -5.17
N CYS A 17 -0.84 -14.20 -4.02
CA CYS A 17 0.00 -15.33 -3.64
C CYS A 17 -0.84 -16.61 -3.42
N ASP A 18 -1.95 -16.48 -2.71
CA ASP A 18 -2.85 -17.59 -2.33
C ASP A 18 -3.54 -18.22 -3.55
N ILE A 19 -3.88 -17.41 -4.55
CA ILE A 19 -4.67 -17.83 -5.71
C ILE A 19 -3.79 -18.21 -6.90
N ILE A 20 -2.89 -17.31 -7.33
CA ILE A 20 -2.07 -17.52 -8.53
C ILE A 20 -0.86 -18.40 -8.24
N GLY A 21 -0.29 -18.29 -7.04
CA GLY A 21 0.88 -19.05 -6.61
C GLY A 21 0.73 -20.56 -6.82
N PRO A 22 -0.25 -21.23 -6.20
CA PRO A 22 -0.46 -22.67 -6.35
C PRO A 22 -0.74 -23.10 -7.79
N VAL A 23 -1.42 -22.25 -8.58
CA VAL A 23 -1.75 -22.53 -9.98
C VAL A 23 -0.47 -22.57 -10.82
N LEU A 24 0.38 -21.56 -10.71
CA LEU A 24 1.62 -21.50 -11.49
C LEU A 24 2.68 -22.47 -10.96
N GLU A 25 2.78 -22.70 -9.65
CA GLU A 25 3.71 -23.67 -9.08
C GLU A 25 3.45 -25.09 -9.60
N ARG A 26 2.18 -25.51 -9.67
CA ARG A 26 1.78 -26.83 -10.16
C ARG A 26 1.96 -27.01 -11.67
N ASN A 27 1.81 -25.94 -12.44
CA ASN A 27 1.74 -26.01 -13.91
C ASN A 27 3.00 -25.52 -14.64
N CYS A 28 3.89 -24.78 -13.97
CA CYS A 28 5.15 -24.29 -14.53
C CYS A 28 6.34 -25.09 -13.99
N ALA A 29 7.10 -25.70 -14.90
CA ALA A 29 8.32 -26.40 -14.56
C ALA A 29 9.42 -25.43 -14.09
N LYS A 30 10.37 -25.93 -13.29
CA LYS A 30 11.60 -25.19 -13.01
C LYS A 30 12.47 -25.18 -14.27
N VAL A 31 12.86 -23.99 -14.72
CA VAL A 31 13.64 -23.80 -15.94
C VAL A 31 14.71 -22.70 -15.75
N PRO A 32 15.77 -22.68 -16.58
CA PRO A 32 16.72 -21.58 -16.64
C PRO A 32 16.03 -20.22 -16.84
N VAL A 33 16.66 -19.13 -16.38
CA VAL A 33 16.07 -17.78 -16.32
C VAL A 33 15.51 -17.35 -17.67
N GLU A 34 16.28 -17.56 -18.72
CA GLU A 34 16.00 -17.21 -20.11
C GLU A 34 14.82 -17.97 -20.73
N LEU A 35 14.36 -19.06 -20.10
CA LEU A 35 13.21 -19.85 -20.54
C LEU A 35 11.99 -19.69 -19.65
N ARG A 36 12.08 -18.89 -18.58
CA ARG A 36 10.95 -18.69 -17.66
C ARG A 36 9.89 -17.82 -18.33
N PRO A 37 8.61 -18.21 -18.26
CA PRO A 37 7.55 -17.29 -18.61
C PRO A 37 7.54 -16.10 -17.64
N ARG A 38 7.10 -14.93 -18.14
CA ARG A 38 7.01 -13.70 -17.37
C ARG A 38 5.60 -13.50 -16.82
N LEU A 39 5.47 -13.22 -15.52
CA LEU A 39 4.22 -12.80 -14.89
C LEU A 39 4.31 -11.31 -14.56
N PHE A 40 3.50 -10.50 -15.22
CA PHE A 40 3.34 -9.09 -14.90
C PHE A 40 2.28 -8.91 -13.81
N ALA A 41 2.73 -8.64 -12.60
CA ALA A 41 1.88 -8.54 -11.43
C ALA A 41 1.37 -7.10 -11.27
N CYS A 42 0.18 -6.84 -11.79
CA CYS A 42 -0.52 -5.55 -11.77
C CYS A 42 -1.32 -5.37 -10.47
N GLU A 43 -0.62 -5.41 -9.34
CA GLU A 43 -1.19 -5.33 -8.00
C GLU A 43 -0.69 -4.08 -7.26
N ASN A 44 -1.58 -3.44 -6.48
CA ASN A 44 -1.17 -2.35 -5.58
C ASN A 44 -0.52 -2.88 -4.28
N ASP A 45 -0.61 -4.18 -4.00
CA ASP A 45 -0.02 -4.83 -2.82
C ASP A 45 1.35 -5.42 -3.19
N HIS A 46 2.41 -4.64 -2.99
CA HIS A 46 3.76 -5.06 -3.36
C HIS A 46 4.34 -6.14 -2.44
N GLU A 47 3.87 -6.25 -1.20
CA GLU A 47 4.28 -7.31 -0.27
C GLU A 47 3.75 -8.67 -0.75
N ALA A 48 2.49 -8.70 -1.20
CA ALA A 48 1.89 -9.89 -1.77
C ALA A 48 2.59 -10.30 -3.08
N VAL A 49 2.96 -9.34 -3.94
CA VAL A 49 3.74 -9.62 -5.16
C VAL A 49 5.13 -10.16 -4.85
N GLN A 50 5.80 -9.64 -3.82
CA GLN A 50 7.10 -10.14 -3.41
C GLN A 50 7.01 -11.57 -2.87
N SER A 51 5.98 -11.86 -2.07
CA SER A 51 5.71 -13.22 -1.58
C SER A 51 5.48 -14.20 -2.75
N LEU A 52 4.71 -13.76 -3.76
CA LEU A 52 4.49 -14.54 -4.98
C LEU A 52 5.80 -14.78 -5.77
N LYS A 53 6.67 -13.77 -5.85
CA LYS A 53 7.98 -13.88 -6.51
C LYS A 53 8.87 -14.94 -5.85
N GLU A 54 8.91 -14.98 -4.53
CA GLU A 54 9.67 -16.00 -3.80
C GLU A 54 9.07 -17.40 -3.98
N LEU A 55 7.73 -17.52 -3.90
CA LEU A 55 7.03 -18.79 -4.13
C LEU A 55 7.31 -19.38 -5.52
N LEU A 56 7.35 -18.54 -6.56
CA LEU A 56 7.53 -18.96 -7.96
C LEU A 56 8.99 -19.00 -8.41
N LYS A 57 9.94 -18.85 -7.49
CA LYS A 57 11.37 -18.84 -7.78
C LYS A 57 11.82 -20.07 -8.57
N GLY A 58 12.51 -19.81 -9.68
CA GLY A 58 13.00 -20.85 -10.58
C GLY A 58 11.99 -21.32 -11.64
N ARG A 59 10.72 -20.89 -11.57
CA ARG A 59 9.64 -21.33 -12.46
C ARG A 59 9.11 -20.20 -13.34
N VAL A 60 8.85 -19.04 -12.74
CA VAL A 60 8.26 -17.87 -13.40
C VAL A 60 9.08 -16.65 -13.02
N GLU A 61 9.31 -15.76 -13.99
CA GLU A 61 9.87 -14.44 -13.72
C GLU A 61 8.72 -13.50 -13.34
N VAL A 62 8.59 -13.20 -12.04
CA VAL A 62 7.57 -12.26 -11.55
C VAL A 62 8.11 -10.84 -11.68
N ILE A 63 7.44 -10.05 -12.53
CA ILE A 63 7.70 -8.65 -12.81
C ILE A 63 6.65 -7.83 -12.05
N PRO A 64 7.03 -7.10 -10.99
CA PRO A 64 6.10 -6.19 -10.33
C PRO A 64 5.72 -5.07 -11.31
N CYS A 65 4.48 -4.61 -11.25
CA CYS A 65 4.03 -3.47 -12.04
C CYS A 65 3.45 -2.39 -11.14
N MET A 66 3.79 -1.13 -11.43
CA MET A 66 2.96 -0.01 -11.01
C MET A 66 1.79 0.09 -11.97
N VAL A 67 0.59 0.16 -11.42
CA VAL A 67 -0.62 0.42 -12.18
C VAL A 67 -1.34 1.63 -11.60
N ASP A 68 -1.88 2.43 -12.50
CA ASP A 68 -2.74 3.55 -12.13
C ASP A 68 -3.98 3.51 -13.00
N ARG A 69 -5.14 3.37 -12.36
CA ARG A 69 -6.46 3.65 -12.92
C ARG A 69 -7.45 3.63 -11.77
N ILE A 70 -8.28 4.66 -11.66
CA ILE A 70 -9.32 4.73 -10.65
C ILE A 70 -10.48 3.85 -11.10
N CYS A 71 -10.72 2.79 -10.32
CA CYS A 71 -11.90 1.92 -10.40
C CYS A 71 -12.75 2.18 -9.16
N SER A 72 -13.90 2.84 -9.31
CA SER A 72 -14.74 3.27 -8.18
C SER A 72 -15.69 2.18 -7.71
N GLU A 73 -16.23 1.39 -8.64
CA GLU A 73 -17.28 0.42 -8.33
C GLU A 73 -17.05 -0.90 -9.07
N ARG A 74 -17.47 -1.98 -8.43
CA ARG A 74 -17.52 -3.31 -9.00
C ARG A 74 -18.87 -3.94 -8.66
N GLU A 75 -19.57 -4.41 -9.69
CA GLU A 75 -20.80 -5.17 -9.55
C GLU A 75 -20.58 -6.58 -10.12
N VAL A 76 -20.94 -7.59 -9.33
CA VAL A 76 -20.94 -8.99 -9.78
C VAL A 76 -22.37 -9.36 -10.15
N VAL A 77 -22.62 -9.64 -11.42
CA VAL A 77 -23.92 -10.10 -11.91
C VAL A 77 -23.79 -11.52 -12.49
N PRO A 78 -24.89 -12.27 -12.64
CA PRO A 78 -24.81 -13.62 -13.21
C PRO A 78 -24.13 -13.63 -14.58
N GLY A 79 -22.93 -14.22 -14.66
CA GLY A 79 -22.17 -14.37 -15.89
C GLY A 79 -21.29 -13.18 -16.29
N SER A 80 -21.29 -12.07 -15.56
CA SER A 80 -20.37 -10.96 -15.84
C SER A 80 -19.95 -10.16 -14.61
N PHE A 81 -18.85 -9.43 -14.77
CA PHE A 81 -18.35 -8.47 -13.80
C PHE A 81 -18.39 -7.09 -14.46
N ASN A 82 -19.12 -6.16 -13.88
CA ASN A 82 -19.12 -4.77 -14.32
C ASN A 82 -18.16 -4.00 -13.43
N VAL A 83 -17.28 -3.21 -14.04
CA VAL A 83 -16.34 -2.34 -13.33
C VAL A 83 -16.53 -0.93 -13.85
N THR A 84 -16.82 0.00 -12.95
CA THR A 84 -16.88 1.43 -13.25
C THR A 84 -15.49 2.02 -13.08
N THR A 85 -14.99 2.71 -14.10
CA THR A 85 -13.66 3.33 -14.10
C THR A 85 -13.73 4.78 -14.54
N GLU A 86 -12.72 5.56 -14.20
CA GLU A 86 -12.52 6.87 -14.82
C GLU A 86 -12.34 6.78 -16.36
N PRO A 87 -12.60 7.86 -17.12
CA PRO A 87 -12.37 7.91 -18.57
C PRO A 87 -10.90 7.72 -18.97
N TRP A 88 -9.96 8.07 -18.11
CA TRP A 88 -8.54 7.90 -18.36
C TRP A 88 -8.18 6.41 -18.47
N GLN A 89 -7.36 6.07 -19.47
CA GLN A 89 -7.12 4.68 -19.87
C GLN A 89 -6.27 3.89 -18.88
N GLY A 90 -5.57 4.58 -17.98
CA GLY A 90 -4.65 3.99 -17.04
C GLY A 90 -3.19 4.16 -17.46
N THR A 91 -2.27 3.78 -16.57
CA THR A 91 -0.85 3.59 -16.86
C THR A 91 -0.38 2.27 -16.27
N ILE A 92 0.48 1.56 -16.98
CA ILE A 92 1.16 0.35 -16.49
C ILE A 92 2.66 0.56 -16.67
N VAL A 93 3.43 0.35 -15.60
CA VAL A 93 4.89 0.44 -15.61
C VAL A 93 5.47 -0.82 -14.99
N PRO A 94 6.15 -1.68 -15.78
CA PRO A 94 6.97 -2.75 -15.22
C PRO A 94 8.07 -2.15 -14.34
N LEU A 95 8.15 -2.59 -13.08
CA LEU A 95 9.13 -2.09 -12.11
C LEU A 95 10.46 -2.84 -12.16
N THR A 96 10.54 -3.89 -12.99
CA THR A 96 11.82 -4.46 -13.43
C THR A 96 12.17 -3.78 -14.75
N PRO A 97 13.28 -3.03 -14.82
CA PRO A 97 13.71 -2.40 -16.05
C PRO A 97 13.99 -3.44 -17.14
N ILE A 98 13.66 -3.10 -18.37
CA ILE A 98 13.94 -3.94 -19.53
C ILE A 98 14.99 -3.21 -20.38
N PRO A 99 16.21 -3.78 -20.53
CA PRO A 99 17.29 -3.12 -21.25
C PRO A 99 16.90 -2.77 -22.68
N GLU A 100 17.42 -1.66 -23.18
CA GLU A 100 17.11 -1.14 -24.53
C GLU A 100 17.47 -2.16 -25.61
N GLU A 101 18.57 -2.91 -25.43
CA GLU A 101 18.97 -3.97 -26.35
C GLU A 101 17.94 -5.11 -26.41
N GLU A 102 17.26 -5.41 -25.30
CA GLU A 102 16.19 -6.40 -25.27
C GLU A 102 14.93 -5.88 -25.97
N LEU A 103 14.63 -4.59 -25.85
CA LEU A 103 13.49 -3.97 -26.54
C LEU A 103 13.70 -3.89 -28.06
N GLU A 104 14.94 -3.66 -28.50
CA GLU A 104 15.29 -3.56 -29.92
C GLU A 104 15.45 -4.92 -30.60
N ALA A 105 16.11 -5.88 -29.93
CA ALA A 105 16.45 -7.18 -30.52
C ALA A 105 15.47 -8.30 -30.13
N GLY A 106 14.68 -8.10 -29.08
CA GLY A 106 13.77 -9.09 -28.54
C GLY A 106 12.42 -9.15 -29.26
N PRO A 107 11.61 -10.18 -29.00
CA PRO A 107 10.21 -10.18 -29.42
C PRO A 107 9.45 -9.03 -28.74
N PRO A 108 8.37 -8.51 -29.35
CA PRO A 108 7.51 -7.53 -28.69
C PRO A 108 7.09 -8.00 -27.31
N LEU A 109 7.12 -7.10 -26.33
CA LEU A 109 6.68 -7.44 -24.99
C LEU A 109 5.20 -7.83 -24.99
N PRO A 110 4.80 -8.78 -24.12
CA PRO A 110 3.40 -9.22 -24.04
C PRO A 110 2.45 -8.11 -23.59
N LEU A 111 2.97 -7.14 -22.84
CA LEU A 111 2.30 -5.89 -22.51
C LEU A 111 2.78 -4.80 -23.45
N GLY A 112 1.84 -4.13 -24.10
CA GLY A 112 2.11 -3.01 -24.98
C GLY A 112 0.89 -2.10 -25.10
N GLY A 113 1.04 -1.01 -25.84
CA GLY A 113 0.05 0.05 -25.95
C GLY A 113 0.61 1.39 -25.48
N SER A 114 -0.07 2.48 -25.83
CA SER A 114 0.36 3.85 -25.49
C SER A 114 0.33 4.15 -23.99
N ASN A 115 -0.31 3.29 -23.18
CA ASN A 115 -0.42 3.40 -21.74
C ASN A 115 0.58 2.52 -20.96
N VAL A 116 1.44 1.77 -21.66
CA VAL A 116 2.51 0.98 -21.04
C VAL A 116 3.82 1.74 -21.17
N LEU A 117 4.40 2.16 -20.03
CA LEU A 117 5.70 2.83 -20.01
C LEU A 117 6.73 1.82 -19.55
N ILE A 118 7.77 1.61 -20.36
CA ILE A 118 8.80 0.60 -20.10
C ILE A 118 10.08 1.33 -19.67
N PRO A 119 10.46 1.28 -18.39
CA PRO A 119 11.71 1.86 -17.94
C PRO A 119 12.87 0.99 -18.43
N THR A 120 13.94 1.65 -18.87
CA THR A 120 15.18 0.99 -19.32
C THR A 120 16.24 0.95 -18.22
N THR A 121 16.03 1.71 -17.14
CA THR A 121 16.92 1.75 -15.97
C THR A 121 16.14 1.68 -14.66
N GLU A 122 16.79 1.24 -13.58
CA GLU A 122 16.19 1.21 -12.24
C GLU A 122 15.75 2.61 -11.79
N ARG A 123 16.51 3.64 -12.15
CA ARG A 123 16.20 5.03 -11.78
C ARG A 123 14.94 5.56 -12.47
N GLU A 124 14.72 5.20 -13.73
CA GLU A 124 13.46 5.50 -14.43
C GLU A 124 12.29 4.79 -13.78
N SER A 125 12.45 3.51 -13.44
CA SER A 125 11.43 2.72 -12.75
C SER A 125 11.06 3.31 -11.40
N ASP A 126 12.05 3.59 -10.55
CA ASP A 126 11.87 4.22 -9.24
C ASP A 126 11.15 5.56 -9.36
N TYR A 127 11.59 6.41 -10.28
CA TYR A 127 10.94 7.70 -10.52
C TYR A 127 9.48 7.56 -10.97
N MET A 128 9.18 6.68 -11.93
CA MET A 128 7.80 6.48 -12.41
C MET A 128 6.90 5.93 -11.30
N TYR A 129 7.43 5.04 -10.45
CA TYR A 129 6.76 4.54 -9.27
C TYR A 129 6.44 5.66 -8.28
N ASP A 130 7.46 6.39 -7.83
CA ASP A 130 7.34 7.45 -6.83
C ASP A 130 6.47 8.60 -7.35
N ARG A 131 6.56 8.95 -8.65
CA ARG A 131 5.66 9.91 -9.29
C ARG A 131 4.19 9.53 -9.08
N LYS A 132 3.81 8.27 -9.29
CA LYS A 132 2.43 7.84 -9.06
C LYS A 132 2.06 7.89 -7.58
N ILE A 133 2.94 7.39 -6.71
CA ILE A 133 2.70 7.41 -5.26
C ILE A 133 2.47 8.85 -4.77
N MET A 134 3.33 9.78 -5.14
CA MET A 134 3.25 11.17 -4.69
C MET A 134 2.12 11.95 -5.37
N THR A 135 2.05 11.95 -6.70
CA THR A 135 1.10 12.82 -7.42
C THR A 135 -0.33 12.26 -7.46
N VAL A 136 -0.51 10.97 -7.17
CA VAL A 136 -1.84 10.32 -7.15
C VAL A 136 -2.22 9.87 -5.74
N ASN A 137 -1.46 8.95 -5.13
CA ASN A 137 -1.86 8.37 -3.85
C ASN A 137 -1.76 9.38 -2.69
N HIS A 138 -0.69 10.19 -2.63
CA HIS A 138 -0.55 11.21 -1.60
C HIS A 138 -1.54 12.34 -1.84
N MET A 139 -1.72 12.79 -3.08
CA MET A 139 -2.75 13.81 -3.39
C MET A 139 -4.16 13.37 -3.00
N HIS A 140 -4.57 12.13 -3.26
CA HIS A 140 -5.85 11.62 -2.73
C HIS A 140 -5.90 11.68 -1.20
N THR A 141 -4.80 11.34 -0.53
CA THR A 141 -4.70 11.40 0.94
C THR A 141 -4.87 12.85 1.44
N THR A 142 -4.22 13.81 0.78
CA THR A 142 -4.37 15.25 1.03
C THR A 142 -5.82 15.68 0.88
N LEU A 143 -6.50 15.30 -0.20
CA LEU A 143 -7.92 15.60 -0.40
C LEU A 143 -8.79 14.96 0.68
N GLY A 144 -8.47 13.73 1.09
CA GLY A 144 -9.13 13.04 2.20
C GLY A 144 -9.06 13.83 3.50
N PHE A 145 -7.85 14.22 3.92
CA PHE A 145 -7.66 15.02 5.13
C PHE A 145 -8.30 16.40 5.02
N LEU A 146 -8.15 17.09 3.89
CA LEU A 146 -8.75 18.40 3.68
C LEU A 146 -10.28 18.33 3.75
N THR A 147 -10.88 17.23 3.28
CA THR A 147 -12.33 17.00 3.40
C THR A 147 -12.76 16.84 4.86
N LEU A 148 -12.03 16.03 5.65
CA LEU A 148 -12.33 15.85 7.07
C LEU A 148 -12.14 17.15 7.87
N VAL A 149 -11.03 17.85 7.67
CA VAL A 149 -10.73 19.14 8.32
C VAL A 149 -11.81 20.17 8.00
N ARG A 150 -12.18 20.30 6.72
CA ARG A 150 -13.25 21.21 6.30
C ARG A 150 -14.56 20.88 6.99
N TYR A 151 -14.95 19.60 7.01
CA TYR A 151 -16.19 19.20 7.65
C TYR A 151 -16.17 19.52 9.15
N MET A 152 -15.05 19.28 9.82
CA MET A 152 -14.83 19.62 11.23
C MET A 152 -15.02 21.13 11.49
N GLU A 153 -14.40 21.97 10.65
CA GLU A 153 -14.49 23.44 10.75
C GLU A 153 -15.89 23.98 10.42
N GLU A 154 -16.54 23.48 9.35
CA GLU A 154 -17.85 23.96 8.88
C GLU A 154 -18.99 23.52 9.80
N MET A 155 -18.90 22.32 10.36
CA MET A 155 -19.96 21.73 11.20
C MET A 155 -19.70 21.88 12.69
N GLY A 156 -18.51 22.35 13.10
CA GLY A 156 -18.10 22.37 14.50
C GLY A 156 -18.01 20.97 15.12
N ALA A 157 -17.72 19.96 14.30
CA ALA A 157 -17.56 18.59 14.77
C ALA A 157 -16.22 18.45 15.53
N SER A 158 -16.14 17.45 16.40
CA SER A 158 -14.92 17.09 17.10
C SER A 158 -14.04 16.15 16.25
N PRO A 159 -12.74 16.05 16.56
CA PRO A 159 -11.85 15.07 15.90
C PRO A 159 -12.32 13.61 16.08
N ALA A 160 -12.89 13.27 17.24
CA ALA A 160 -13.42 11.94 17.52
C ALA A 160 -14.56 11.57 16.56
N GLU A 161 -15.49 12.49 16.30
CA GLU A 161 -16.60 12.27 15.38
C GLU A 161 -16.15 12.00 13.93
N MET A 162 -14.92 12.36 13.56
CA MET A 162 -14.37 12.08 12.22
C MET A 162 -13.94 10.61 12.07
N VAL A 163 -13.70 9.92 13.18
CA VAL A 163 -13.19 8.53 13.22
C VAL A 163 -14.17 7.59 13.93
N GLU A 164 -15.36 8.07 14.30
CA GLU A 164 -16.44 7.27 14.84
C GLU A 164 -17.08 6.35 13.79
N GLY A 165 -17.47 5.14 14.21
CA GLY A 165 -18.19 4.16 13.39
C GLY A 165 -17.35 2.94 12.99
N GLU A 166 -17.95 2.09 12.15
CA GLU A 166 -17.35 0.83 11.68
C GLU A 166 -16.23 1.05 10.65
N SER A 167 -16.27 2.16 9.91
CA SER A 167 -15.19 2.56 9.00
C SER A 167 -14.06 3.27 9.74
N ALA A 168 -12.87 3.31 9.12
CA ALA A 168 -11.71 4.02 9.67
C ALA A 168 -11.99 5.52 9.88
N CYS A 169 -12.84 6.11 9.05
CA CYS A 169 -13.32 7.48 9.24
C CYS A 169 -14.71 7.67 8.64
N LYS A 170 -15.31 8.83 8.96
CA LYS A 170 -16.58 9.29 8.39
C LYS A 170 -16.48 9.31 6.87
N SER A 171 -17.45 8.69 6.19
CA SER A 171 -17.51 8.67 4.73
C SER A 171 -18.11 9.96 4.18
N LEU A 172 -17.26 10.82 3.61
CA LEU A 172 -17.62 12.10 3.01
C LEU A 172 -17.12 12.14 1.56
N PRO A 173 -17.91 12.72 0.62
CA PRO A 173 -17.43 12.99 -0.73
C PRO A 173 -16.18 13.86 -0.70
N LEU A 174 -15.13 13.45 -1.42
CA LEU A 174 -13.88 14.19 -1.45
C LEU A 174 -14.05 15.61 -2.03
N VAL A 175 -13.32 16.56 -1.46
CA VAL A 175 -13.24 17.91 -2.03
C VAL A 175 -12.62 17.90 -3.42
N SER A 176 -13.28 18.61 -4.35
CA SER A 176 -12.81 18.80 -5.72
C SER A 176 -11.97 20.06 -5.83
N TRP A 177 -10.82 20.00 -6.50
CA TRP A 177 -10.01 21.17 -6.79
C TRP A 177 -10.77 22.21 -7.62
N LYS A 178 -11.53 21.74 -8.62
CA LYS A 178 -12.28 22.59 -9.55
C LYS A 178 -13.45 23.33 -8.89
N GLU A 179 -14.06 22.70 -7.90
CA GLU A 179 -15.27 23.21 -7.23
C GLU A 179 -14.95 23.91 -5.90
N SER A 180 -13.71 23.82 -5.44
CA SER A 180 -13.25 24.47 -4.22
C SER A 180 -13.10 25.98 -4.43
N PRO A 181 -13.69 26.84 -3.57
CA PRO A 181 -13.45 28.27 -3.62
C PRO A 181 -12.04 28.60 -3.11
N ASN A 182 -11.46 29.71 -3.58
CA ASN A 182 -10.27 30.29 -2.96
C ASN A 182 -10.57 30.63 -1.47
N PRO A 183 -9.66 30.35 -0.53
CA PRO A 183 -8.26 29.93 -0.72
C PRO A 183 -8.03 28.40 -0.79
N ARG A 184 -9.06 27.56 -0.83
CA ARG A 184 -8.90 26.09 -0.71
C ARG A 184 -8.28 25.45 -1.95
N SER A 185 -8.67 25.93 -3.13
CA SER A 185 -8.01 25.57 -4.40
C SER A 185 -6.53 25.90 -4.38
N ASP A 186 -6.11 26.96 -3.68
CA ASP A 186 -4.70 27.35 -3.53
C ASP A 186 -3.95 26.38 -2.61
N ILE A 187 -4.58 25.94 -1.51
CA ILE A 187 -4.02 24.90 -0.62
C ILE A 187 -3.81 23.60 -1.40
N ILE A 188 -4.81 23.15 -2.16
CA ILE A 188 -4.72 21.92 -2.98
C ILE A 188 -3.59 22.06 -4.01
N TRP A 189 -3.49 23.22 -4.66
CA TRP A 189 -2.43 23.49 -5.63
C TRP A 189 -1.04 23.49 -4.99
N CYS A 190 -0.88 24.15 -3.84
CA CYS A 190 0.38 24.16 -3.09
C CYS A 190 0.82 22.74 -2.70
N TRP A 191 -0.11 21.88 -2.28
CA TRP A 191 0.17 20.47 -2.00
C TRP A 191 0.59 19.71 -3.26
N ALA A 192 -0.04 19.94 -4.40
CA ALA A 192 0.38 19.34 -5.67
C ALA A 192 1.81 19.76 -6.06
N VAL A 193 2.13 21.05 -5.89
CA VAL A 193 3.47 21.59 -6.12
C VAL A 193 4.49 20.99 -5.15
N ALA A 194 4.13 20.83 -3.86
CA ALA A 194 4.98 20.17 -2.87
C ALA A 194 5.37 18.76 -3.32
N GLN A 195 4.43 17.95 -3.81
CA GLN A 195 4.73 16.60 -4.32
C GLN A 195 5.73 16.65 -5.50
N CYS A 196 5.60 17.61 -6.41
CA CYS A 196 6.56 17.79 -7.50
C CYS A 196 7.96 18.21 -7.01
N LEU A 197 8.05 19.09 -6.01
CA LEU A 197 9.33 19.48 -5.40
C LEU A 197 10.03 18.28 -4.77
N LEU A 198 9.27 17.42 -4.07
CA LEU A 198 9.79 16.19 -3.49
C LEU A 198 10.34 15.25 -4.57
N LEU A 199 9.63 15.05 -5.69
CA LEU A 199 10.14 14.24 -6.80
C LEU A 199 11.46 14.79 -7.36
N ILE A 200 11.57 16.10 -7.54
CA ILE A 200 12.80 16.75 -8.02
C ILE A 200 13.94 16.58 -7.01
N SER A 201 13.63 16.51 -5.72
CA SER A 201 14.64 16.33 -4.67
C SER A 201 15.14 14.89 -4.56
N GLU A 202 14.27 13.90 -4.79
CA GLU A 202 14.60 12.48 -4.62
C GLU A 202 15.22 11.83 -5.87
N HIS A 203 14.99 12.41 -7.05
CA HIS A 203 15.43 11.82 -8.33
C HIS A 203 16.38 12.72 -9.12
N ASP A 204 17.26 12.08 -9.89
CA ASP A 204 18.15 12.81 -10.80
C ASP A 204 17.40 13.30 -12.04
N ARG A 205 17.72 14.53 -12.47
CA ARG A 205 17.06 15.18 -13.61
C ARG A 205 17.18 14.40 -14.91
N ALA A 206 18.28 13.68 -15.15
CA ALA A 206 18.48 12.94 -16.39
C ALA A 206 17.48 11.79 -16.53
N SER A 207 17.30 11.00 -15.46
CA SER A 207 16.31 9.91 -15.41
C SER A 207 14.88 10.45 -15.53
N MET A 208 14.57 11.58 -14.87
CA MET A 208 13.27 12.24 -14.97
C MET A 208 12.98 12.72 -16.39
N MET A 209 13.90 13.48 -17.01
CA MET A 209 13.74 13.99 -18.37
C MET A 209 13.57 12.86 -19.38
N LYS A 210 14.39 11.80 -19.28
CA LYS A 210 14.28 10.62 -20.13
C LYS A 210 12.92 9.93 -19.98
N SER A 211 12.41 9.81 -18.76
CA SER A 211 11.09 9.21 -18.48
C SER A 211 9.91 10.00 -19.08
N HIS A 212 10.08 11.31 -19.31
CA HIS A 212 9.09 12.18 -19.95
C HIS A 212 9.37 12.39 -21.44
N GLY A 213 10.52 11.93 -21.95
CA GLY A 213 10.93 12.15 -23.35
C GLY A 213 11.30 13.60 -23.66
N VAL A 214 11.67 14.38 -22.64
CA VAL A 214 12.01 15.82 -22.75
C VAL A 214 13.51 16.05 -22.62
N LYS A 215 13.97 17.26 -22.96
CA LYS A 215 15.41 17.58 -23.01
C LYS A 215 15.82 18.76 -22.13
N THR A 216 14.86 19.54 -21.62
CA THR A 216 15.16 20.68 -20.76
C THR A 216 14.41 20.62 -19.42
N ASP A 217 14.92 21.34 -18.43
CA ASP A 217 14.28 21.45 -17.12
C ASP A 217 12.93 22.17 -17.20
N GLU A 218 12.77 23.14 -18.11
CA GLU A 218 11.50 23.82 -18.36
C GLU A 218 10.44 22.86 -18.92
N GLU A 219 10.80 22.02 -19.89
CA GLU A 219 9.90 21.00 -20.43
C GLU A 219 9.50 20.00 -19.34
N LEU A 220 10.46 19.51 -18.56
CA LEU A 220 10.19 18.59 -17.45
C LEU A 220 9.27 19.21 -16.39
N ASN A 221 9.55 20.44 -15.97
CA ASN A 221 8.70 21.14 -14.98
C ASN A 221 7.31 21.43 -15.55
N SER A 222 7.20 21.77 -16.84
CA SER A 222 5.92 21.93 -17.53
C SER A 222 5.12 20.63 -17.51
N ASP A 223 5.76 19.51 -17.84
CA ASP A 223 5.12 18.18 -17.86
C ASP A 223 4.69 17.72 -16.47
N LEU A 224 5.52 17.94 -15.44
CA LEU A 224 5.17 17.66 -14.05
C LEU A 224 3.94 18.46 -13.59
N LEU A 225 3.94 19.78 -13.84
CA LEU A 225 2.83 20.66 -13.48
C LEU A 225 1.58 20.36 -14.30
N GLY A 226 1.73 19.97 -15.57
CA GLY A 226 0.64 19.50 -16.43
C GLY A 226 0.00 18.24 -15.87
N GLN A 227 0.81 17.24 -15.52
CA GLN A 227 0.33 15.97 -14.97
C GLN A 227 -0.40 16.13 -13.64
N VAL A 228 0.08 16.96 -12.71
CA VAL A 228 -0.66 17.18 -11.46
C VAL A 228 -1.99 17.91 -11.70
N ARG A 229 -2.07 18.83 -12.68
CA ARG A 229 -3.36 19.44 -13.07
C ARG A 229 -4.32 18.41 -13.66
N GLU A 230 -3.81 17.51 -14.51
CA GLU A 230 -4.60 16.41 -15.06
C GLU A 230 -5.08 15.46 -13.95
N ASN A 231 -4.23 15.11 -12.98
CA ASN A 231 -4.61 14.29 -11.84
C ASN A 231 -5.69 14.96 -10.98
N LEU A 232 -5.55 16.25 -10.67
CA LEU A 232 -6.59 16.99 -9.94
C LEU A 232 -7.92 17.03 -10.72
N ALA A 233 -7.87 17.14 -12.04
CA ALA A 233 -9.05 17.04 -12.89
C ALA A 233 -9.65 15.62 -12.87
N ARG A 234 -8.83 14.57 -12.91
CA ARG A 234 -9.24 13.16 -12.81
C ARG A 234 -9.99 12.88 -11.51
N PHE A 235 -9.48 13.37 -10.37
CA PHE A 235 -10.14 13.20 -9.06
C PHE A 235 -11.54 13.84 -9.01
N SER A 236 -11.81 14.82 -9.88
CA SER A 236 -13.10 15.50 -9.95
C SER A 236 -14.11 14.78 -10.87
N GLN A 237 -13.71 13.71 -11.58
CA GLN A 237 -14.56 13.01 -12.55
C GLN A 237 -15.25 11.77 -11.97
N VAL A 238 -14.83 11.33 -10.79
CA VAL A 238 -15.34 10.12 -10.14
C VAL A 238 -15.69 10.48 -8.70
N GLU A 239 -16.89 10.10 -8.25
CA GLU A 239 -17.24 10.24 -6.84
C GLU A 239 -16.42 9.26 -6.00
N ASP A 240 -15.68 9.81 -5.04
CA ASP A 240 -14.84 9.07 -4.13
C ASP A 240 -15.05 9.59 -2.69
N SER A 241 -14.67 8.79 -1.69
CA SER A 241 -14.89 9.09 -0.29
C SER A 241 -13.63 9.03 0.57
N THR A 242 -13.64 9.84 1.63
CA THR A 242 -12.65 9.79 2.72
C THR A 242 -12.49 8.39 3.30
N ALA A 243 -13.58 7.65 3.50
CA ALA A 243 -13.54 6.29 4.07
C ALA A 243 -12.81 5.29 3.17
N ARG A 244 -12.90 5.43 1.84
CA ARG A 244 -12.15 4.58 0.91
C ARG A 244 -10.67 4.94 0.88
N VAL A 245 -10.35 6.23 0.77
CA VAL A 245 -8.96 6.72 0.63
C VAL A 245 -8.15 6.53 1.92
N LEU A 246 -8.77 6.81 3.07
CA LEU A 246 -8.16 6.71 4.40
C LEU A 246 -8.49 5.39 5.11
N GLY A 247 -9.17 4.45 4.44
CA GLY A 247 -9.68 3.20 5.01
C GLY A 247 -8.63 2.26 5.60
N ALA A 248 -7.35 2.45 5.27
CA ALA A 248 -6.24 1.70 5.87
C ALA A 248 -5.76 2.25 7.23
N GLY A 249 -6.50 3.20 7.82
CA GLY A 249 -6.19 3.89 9.07
C GLY A 249 -5.81 5.34 8.83
N VAL A 250 -6.47 6.26 9.53
CA VAL A 250 -6.25 7.70 9.40
C VAL A 250 -4.86 8.06 9.93
N ASP A 251 -4.49 7.58 11.12
CA ASP A 251 -3.16 7.82 11.71
C ASP A 251 -2.04 7.29 10.79
N LYS A 252 -2.22 6.08 10.25
CA LYS A 252 -1.24 5.47 9.33
C LYS A 252 -1.05 6.32 8.08
N ARG A 253 -2.12 6.91 7.53
CA ARG A 253 -2.04 7.79 6.36
C ARG A 253 -1.44 9.15 6.69
N TYR A 254 -1.73 9.68 7.88
CA TYR A 254 -1.13 10.90 8.37
C TYR A 254 0.40 10.75 8.50
N GLN A 255 0.84 9.76 9.27
CA GLN A 255 2.26 9.48 9.56
C GLN A 255 3.04 9.03 8.33
N GLY A 256 2.42 8.26 7.44
CA GLY A 256 3.11 7.69 6.29
C GLY A 256 3.11 8.57 5.03
N ARG A 257 2.29 9.63 4.97
CA ARG A 257 2.11 10.44 3.74
C ARG A 257 2.04 11.93 3.99
N LEU A 258 1.17 12.38 4.89
CA LEU A 258 0.90 13.81 5.07
C LEU A 258 2.05 14.50 5.80
N LEU A 259 2.43 13.99 6.97
CA LEU A 259 3.49 14.56 7.79
C LEU A 259 4.87 14.54 7.09
N PRO A 260 5.34 13.41 6.50
CA PRO A 260 6.63 13.38 5.83
C PRO A 260 6.73 14.35 4.64
N ALA A 261 5.62 14.59 3.94
CA ALA A 261 5.60 15.54 2.84
C ALA A 261 5.82 16.99 3.32
N TYR A 262 5.23 17.36 4.46
CA TYR A 262 5.46 18.66 5.07
C TYR A 262 6.90 18.81 5.59
N GLU A 263 7.41 17.80 6.30
CA GLU A 263 8.79 17.80 6.79
C GLU A 263 9.80 17.95 5.65
N ALA A 264 9.60 17.23 4.55
CA ALA A 264 10.44 17.36 3.37
C ALA A 264 10.40 18.77 2.76
N VAL A 265 9.24 19.42 2.70
CA VAL A 265 9.13 20.81 2.21
C VAL A 265 9.87 21.79 3.14
N LEU A 266 9.85 21.59 4.45
CA LEU A 266 10.62 22.40 5.39
C LEU A 266 12.13 22.28 5.13
N VAL A 267 12.61 21.05 4.90
CA VAL A 267 14.02 20.82 4.52
C VAL A 267 14.33 21.53 3.20
N LEU A 268 13.47 21.41 2.20
CA LEU A 268 13.67 22.09 0.91
C LEU A 268 13.69 23.61 1.03
N GLN A 269 12.88 24.20 1.91
CA GLN A 269 12.94 25.63 2.19
C GLN A 269 14.32 26.04 2.73
N ASP A 270 14.87 25.30 3.68
CA ASP A 270 16.21 25.56 4.24
C ASP A 270 17.31 25.33 3.19
N VAL A 271 17.22 24.28 2.37
CA VAL A 271 18.11 24.02 1.23
C VAL A 271 18.12 25.23 0.28
N MET A 272 16.95 25.71 -0.13
CA MET A 272 16.85 26.86 -1.03
C MET A 272 17.42 28.15 -0.42
N GLN A 273 17.30 28.34 0.89
CA GLN A 273 17.90 29.49 1.58
C GLN A 273 19.42 29.40 1.68
N ARG A 274 19.96 28.19 1.90
CA ARG A 274 21.41 27.95 2.01
C ARG A 274 22.12 27.97 0.66
N TRP A 275 21.45 27.51 -0.40
CA TRP A 275 21.98 27.43 -1.76
C TRP A 275 21.10 28.20 -2.76
N PRO A 276 21.05 29.54 -2.68
CA PRO A 276 20.18 30.36 -3.52
C PRO A 276 20.54 30.31 -5.01
N ASP A 277 21.75 29.87 -5.35
CA ASP A 277 22.19 29.71 -6.75
C ASP A 277 21.67 28.40 -7.38
N ASP A 278 21.17 27.44 -6.59
CA ASP A 278 20.55 26.21 -7.10
C ASP A 278 19.08 26.47 -7.49
N ASN A 279 18.88 26.86 -8.73
CA ASN A 279 17.57 27.27 -9.24
C ASN A 279 16.62 26.11 -9.58
N ARG A 280 16.99 24.84 -9.32
CA ARG A 280 16.18 23.70 -9.79
C ARG A 280 14.77 23.68 -9.20
N TYR A 281 14.61 24.14 -7.96
CA TYR A 281 13.31 24.23 -7.28
C TYR A 281 12.60 25.54 -7.60
N GLN A 282 13.36 26.63 -7.70
CA GLN A 282 12.83 27.96 -7.99
C GLN A 282 12.13 28.00 -9.35
N LEU A 283 12.71 27.37 -10.38
CA LEU A 283 12.09 27.29 -11.70
C LEU A 283 10.70 26.65 -11.65
N LEU A 284 10.51 25.57 -10.89
CA LEU A 284 9.20 24.92 -10.74
C LEU A 284 8.20 25.85 -10.02
N LEU A 285 8.64 26.50 -8.94
CA LEU A 285 7.82 27.42 -8.15
C LEU A 285 7.35 28.61 -9.00
N ASP A 286 8.26 29.22 -9.77
CA ASP A 286 7.95 30.32 -10.67
C ASP A 286 6.93 29.90 -11.73
N MET A 287 7.12 28.72 -12.35
CA MET A 287 6.16 28.17 -13.32
C MET A 287 4.82 27.79 -12.71
N ALA A 288 4.81 27.42 -11.43
CA ALA A 288 3.60 27.11 -10.67
C ALA A 288 2.87 28.35 -10.15
N GLY A 289 3.52 29.52 -10.17
CA GLY A 289 2.98 30.78 -9.67
C GLY A 289 2.82 30.83 -8.16
N VAL A 290 3.65 30.10 -7.41
CA VAL A 290 3.62 30.05 -5.93
C VAL A 290 5.02 30.25 -5.36
N SER A 291 5.13 30.81 -4.16
CA SER A 291 6.39 30.87 -3.43
C SER A 291 6.56 29.62 -2.55
N ILE A 292 7.81 29.31 -2.17
CA ILE A 292 8.06 28.26 -1.17
C ILE A 292 7.36 28.54 0.16
N GLY A 293 7.18 29.83 0.52
CA GLY A 293 6.43 30.23 1.71
C GLY A 293 4.94 29.88 1.65
N ASP A 294 4.31 30.01 0.48
CA ASP A 294 2.92 29.62 0.26
C ASP A 294 2.75 28.11 0.39
N VAL A 295 3.70 27.35 -0.17
CA VAL A 295 3.74 25.89 -0.09
C VAL A 295 3.89 25.43 1.37
N VAL A 296 4.88 25.95 2.09
CA VAL A 296 5.10 25.62 3.51
C VAL A 296 3.86 25.94 4.34
N SER A 297 3.28 27.13 4.18
CA SER A 297 2.12 27.58 4.97
C SER A 297 0.89 26.70 4.71
N SER A 298 0.66 26.30 3.46
CA SER A 298 -0.45 25.43 3.07
C SER A 298 -0.27 23.99 3.58
N CYS A 299 0.96 23.47 3.56
CA CYS A 299 1.28 22.17 4.12
C CYS A 299 1.14 22.17 5.65
N GLU A 300 1.68 23.19 6.32
CA GLU A 300 1.60 23.34 7.76
C GLU A 300 0.15 23.43 8.25
N TYR A 301 -0.68 24.25 7.61
CA TYR A 301 -2.10 24.37 7.96
C TYR A 301 -2.77 22.99 7.98
N LEU A 302 -2.66 22.23 6.88
CA LEU A 302 -3.36 20.95 6.78
C LEU A 302 -2.79 19.92 7.76
N VAL A 303 -1.47 19.85 7.94
CA VAL A 303 -0.83 18.92 8.88
C VAL A 303 -1.27 19.19 10.32
N ARG A 304 -1.26 20.46 10.75
CA ARG A 304 -1.70 20.85 12.10
C ARG A 304 -3.19 20.63 12.31
N ALA A 305 -4.02 20.90 11.30
CA ALA A 305 -5.46 20.72 11.40
C ALA A 305 -5.87 19.23 11.38
N ALA A 306 -5.10 18.38 10.69
CA ALA A 306 -5.34 16.94 10.61
C ALA A 306 -4.79 16.15 11.81
N GLU A 307 -3.79 16.66 12.52
CA GLU A 307 -3.13 15.99 13.65
C GLU A 307 -4.12 15.52 14.72
N PRO A 308 -5.08 16.33 15.21
CA PRO A 308 -6.04 15.87 16.22
C PRO A 308 -6.94 14.72 15.74
N ILE A 309 -7.20 14.63 14.43
CA ILE A 309 -8.01 13.56 13.84
C ILE A 309 -7.19 12.25 13.80
N ALA A 310 -5.90 12.34 13.44
CA ALA A 310 -4.98 11.21 13.49
C ALA A 310 -4.77 10.71 14.93
N GLU A 311 -4.65 11.61 15.90
CA GLU A 311 -4.58 11.25 17.32
C GLU A 311 -5.85 10.53 17.79
N ALA A 312 -7.03 11.02 17.39
CA ALA A 312 -8.30 10.35 17.72
C ALA A 312 -8.39 8.93 17.15
N ASP A 313 -7.96 8.71 15.90
CA ASP A 313 -7.89 7.37 15.29
C ASP A 313 -6.93 6.46 16.07
N ARG A 314 -5.76 6.98 16.46
CA ARG A 314 -4.77 6.25 17.25
C ARG A 314 -5.32 5.84 18.62
N GLU A 315 -6.02 6.74 19.31
CA GLU A 315 -6.63 6.43 20.61
C GLU A 315 -7.78 5.44 20.48
N LYS A 316 -8.63 5.57 19.43
CA LYS A 316 -9.65 4.57 19.11
C LYS A 316 -9.02 3.18 18.93
N TYR A 317 -7.96 3.08 18.12
CA TYR A 317 -7.26 1.83 17.89
C TYR A 317 -6.65 1.23 19.16
N LYS A 318 -6.08 2.07 20.04
CA LYS A 318 -5.57 1.63 21.34
C LYS A 318 -6.69 1.11 22.25
N LEU A 319 -7.85 1.76 22.27
CA LEU A 319 -9.00 1.33 23.05
C LEU A 319 -9.56 0.00 22.53
N GLU A 320 -9.67 -0.17 21.21
CA GLU A 320 -10.13 -1.42 20.60
C GLU A 320 -9.18 -2.59 20.88
N LYS A 321 -7.86 -2.37 20.74
CA LYS A 321 -6.86 -3.38 21.11
C LYS A 321 -6.77 -3.64 22.61
N GLY A 322 -6.83 -2.58 23.41
CA GLY A 322 -6.78 -2.65 24.87
C GLY A 322 -8.04 -3.25 25.48
N ALA A 323 -9.19 -3.20 24.80
CA ALA A 323 -10.40 -3.93 25.17
C ALA A 323 -10.33 -5.41 24.75
N ALA A 324 -9.65 -5.71 23.64
CA ALA A 324 -9.43 -7.08 23.20
C ALA A 324 -8.45 -7.86 24.11
N GLU A 325 -7.50 -7.19 24.77
CA GLU A 325 -6.49 -7.84 25.62
C GLU A 325 -7.09 -8.51 26.89
N PRO A 326 -7.96 -7.87 27.69
CA PRO A 326 -8.66 -8.54 28.80
C PRO A 326 -9.57 -9.68 28.34
N PHE A 327 -10.23 -9.53 27.19
CA PHE A 327 -11.06 -10.60 26.61
C PHE A 327 -10.20 -11.80 26.19
N TYR A 328 -9.06 -11.53 25.55
CA TYR A 328 -8.09 -12.55 25.17
C TYR A 328 -7.49 -13.26 26.40
N LEU A 329 -7.12 -12.51 27.44
CA LEU A 329 -6.65 -13.07 28.70
C LEU A 329 -7.74 -13.90 29.38
N HIS A 330 -9.00 -13.48 29.35
CA HIS A 330 -10.13 -14.24 29.87
C HIS A 330 -10.41 -15.53 29.07
N ILE A 331 -10.32 -15.49 27.74
CA ILE A 331 -10.39 -16.68 26.89
C ILE A 331 -9.25 -17.63 27.22
N LEU A 332 -8.01 -17.14 27.31
CA LEU A 332 -6.86 -17.96 27.65
C LEU A 332 -6.97 -18.55 29.06
N ASP A 333 -7.51 -17.82 30.02
CA ASP A 333 -7.72 -18.31 31.40
C ASP A 333 -8.84 -19.35 31.46
N THR A 334 -9.90 -19.16 30.67
CA THR A 334 -10.98 -20.14 30.49
C THR A 334 -10.45 -21.41 29.82
N ILE A 335 -9.66 -21.30 28.75
CA ILE A 335 -9.01 -22.44 28.08
C ILE A 335 -8.05 -23.15 29.04
N LYS A 336 -7.26 -22.41 29.83
CA LYS A 336 -6.34 -23.00 30.83
C LYS A 336 -7.09 -23.69 31.96
N SER A 337 -8.21 -23.13 32.41
CA SER A 337 -9.06 -23.73 33.45
C SER A 337 -9.77 -24.98 32.92
N ALA A 338 -10.25 -24.96 31.68
CA ALA A 338 -10.79 -26.13 30.99
C ALA A 338 -9.72 -27.21 30.77
N ALA A 339 -8.52 -26.84 30.32
CA ALA A 339 -7.39 -27.77 30.17
C ALA A 339 -6.89 -28.33 31.51
N GLY A 340 -6.95 -27.53 32.59
CA GLY A 340 -6.69 -27.98 33.96
C GLY A 340 -7.76 -28.95 34.48
N ALA A 341 -9.03 -28.74 34.11
CA ALA A 341 -10.12 -29.65 34.42
C ALA A 341 -10.06 -30.97 33.60
N VAL A 342 -9.54 -30.92 32.37
CA VAL A 342 -9.28 -32.10 31.52
C VAL A 342 -8.19 -33.00 32.11
N ALA A 343 -7.24 -32.45 32.88
CA ALA A 343 -6.25 -33.23 33.62
C ALA A 343 -6.83 -33.97 34.85
N GLU A 344 -8.04 -33.63 35.31
CA GLU A 344 -8.64 -34.22 36.51
C GLU A 344 -9.88 -35.10 36.25
N VAL A 345 -10.40 -35.16 35.02
CA VAL A 345 -11.62 -35.94 34.71
C VAL A 345 -11.50 -36.72 33.40
N GLU A 346 -10.76 -37.84 33.43
CA GLU A 346 -10.89 -38.92 32.44
C GLU A 346 -12.21 -39.69 32.66
N LYS A 347 -13.34 -39.05 32.34
CA LYS A 347 -14.60 -39.70 31.90
C LYS A 347 -15.63 -38.61 31.66
N THR A 348 -16.25 -38.61 30.48
CA THR A 348 -17.32 -37.69 29.99
C THR A 348 -16.86 -36.36 29.37
N ALA A 349 -15.85 -36.39 28.48
CA ALA A 349 -15.44 -35.23 27.68
C ALA A 349 -16.25 -35.03 26.37
N GLU A 350 -16.98 -36.05 25.87
CA GLU A 350 -17.70 -35.93 24.59
C GLU A 350 -19.06 -35.21 24.68
N GLU A 351 -19.75 -35.28 25.82
CA GLU A 351 -21.09 -34.67 25.98
C GLU A 351 -21.01 -33.18 26.39
N TRP A 352 -19.95 -32.76 27.10
CA TRP A 352 -19.81 -31.36 27.55
C TRP A 352 -19.27 -30.41 26.47
N LEU A 353 -18.31 -30.87 25.65
CA LEU A 353 -17.71 -30.06 24.58
C LEU A 353 -18.69 -29.77 23.44
N SER A 354 -19.67 -30.66 23.19
CA SER A 354 -20.69 -30.43 22.16
C SER A 354 -21.65 -29.30 22.55
N ASP A 355 -22.08 -29.24 23.81
CA ASP A 355 -23.03 -28.24 24.30
C ASP A 355 -22.40 -26.84 24.41
N GLU A 356 -21.11 -26.75 24.75
CA GLU A 356 -20.38 -25.46 24.82
C GLU A 356 -19.97 -24.93 23.44
N ILE A 357 -19.59 -25.80 22.50
CA ILE A 357 -19.31 -25.39 21.10
C ILE A 357 -20.61 -24.95 20.42
N GLU A 358 -21.72 -25.66 20.62
CA GLU A 358 -23.02 -25.24 20.13
C GLU A 358 -23.46 -23.91 20.76
N TRP A 359 -23.16 -23.68 22.04
CA TRP A 359 -23.43 -22.38 22.69
C TRP A 359 -22.58 -21.24 22.11
N ILE A 360 -21.28 -21.46 21.87
CA ILE A 360 -20.36 -20.47 21.28
C ILE A 360 -20.75 -20.17 19.83
N GLU A 361 -21.03 -21.19 19.01
CA GLU A 361 -21.48 -21.03 17.62
C GLU A 361 -22.84 -20.32 17.53
N THR A 362 -23.73 -20.53 18.51
CA THR A 362 -25.08 -19.95 18.52
C THR A 362 -25.10 -18.52 19.09
N ASN A 363 -24.20 -18.16 20.01
CA ASN A 363 -24.27 -16.89 20.75
C ASN A 363 -23.12 -15.90 20.49
N VAL A 364 -22.03 -16.32 19.82
CA VAL A 364 -20.90 -15.43 19.50
C VAL A 364 -20.85 -15.17 18.00
N LYS A 365 -21.57 -14.15 17.55
CA LYS A 365 -21.36 -13.52 16.23
C LYS A 365 -20.35 -12.38 16.40
N ASP A 366 -19.07 -12.70 16.57
CA ASP A 366 -18.03 -11.70 16.82
C ASP A 366 -16.86 -11.84 15.82
N PRO A 367 -16.45 -10.76 15.11
CA PRO A 367 -15.27 -10.74 14.23
C PRO A 367 -13.94 -11.15 14.89
N GLY A 368 -13.86 -11.25 16.23
CA GLY A 368 -12.68 -11.77 16.93
C GLY A 368 -12.28 -13.21 16.58
N LEU A 369 -13.22 -14.06 16.16
CA LEU A 369 -12.94 -15.46 15.78
C LEU A 369 -12.25 -15.60 14.41
N GLU A 370 -12.51 -14.70 13.46
CA GLU A 370 -11.84 -14.68 12.15
C GLU A 370 -10.34 -14.38 12.30
N TRP A 371 -9.96 -13.55 13.26
CA TRP A 371 -8.55 -13.25 13.52
C TRP A 371 -7.79 -14.45 14.13
N VAL A 372 -8.42 -15.19 15.05
CA VAL A 372 -7.85 -16.41 15.64
C VAL A 372 -7.68 -17.50 14.58
N GLN A 373 -8.68 -17.68 13.72
CA GLN A 373 -8.61 -18.55 12.55
C GLN A 373 -7.43 -18.16 11.64
N CYS A 374 -7.27 -16.86 11.36
CA CYS A 374 -6.20 -16.32 10.51
C CYS A 374 -4.79 -16.53 11.12
N GLN A 375 -4.65 -16.42 12.45
CA GLN A 375 -3.39 -16.72 13.14
C GLN A 375 -3.07 -18.22 13.11
N LEU A 376 -4.05 -19.10 13.31
CA LEU A 376 -3.86 -20.55 13.22
C LEU A 376 -3.50 -20.98 11.80
N GLU A 377 -4.14 -20.40 10.79
CA GLU A 377 -3.83 -20.63 9.37
C GLU A 377 -2.41 -20.14 9.02
N SER A 378 -1.97 -19.00 9.58
CA SER A 378 -0.60 -18.49 9.40
C SER A 378 0.47 -19.40 10.03
N LEU A 379 0.08 -20.20 11.01
CA LEU A 379 0.90 -21.23 11.66
C LEU A 379 0.74 -22.61 11.00
N GLY A 380 -0.04 -22.73 9.93
CA GLY A 380 -0.25 -23.95 9.15
C GLY A 380 -1.36 -24.87 9.64
N PHE A 381 -2.19 -24.43 10.59
CA PHE A 381 -3.30 -25.20 11.16
C PHE A 381 -4.64 -24.76 10.56
N ARG A 382 -5.50 -25.69 10.13
CA ARG A 382 -6.77 -25.33 9.46
C ARG A 382 -7.86 -24.92 10.43
N ASN A 383 -7.72 -25.30 11.70
CA ASN A 383 -8.61 -24.95 12.81
C ASN A 383 -7.90 -25.27 14.14
N VAL A 384 -8.59 -24.96 15.24
CA VAL A 384 -8.12 -25.22 16.61
C VAL A 384 -7.87 -26.71 16.86
N ILE A 385 -8.67 -27.60 16.25
CA ILE A 385 -8.58 -29.06 16.41
C ILE A 385 -7.28 -29.60 15.79
N ASP A 386 -6.89 -29.12 14.60
CA ASP A 386 -5.63 -29.48 13.93
C ASP A 386 -4.40 -29.02 14.73
N TRP A 387 -4.47 -27.86 15.37
CA TRP A 387 -3.42 -27.37 16.26
C TRP A 387 -3.27 -28.25 17.51
N GLN A 388 -4.38 -28.62 18.15
CA GLN A 388 -4.39 -29.51 19.31
C GLN A 388 -3.77 -30.88 18.99
N ALA A 389 -4.15 -31.48 17.86
CA ALA A 389 -3.58 -32.77 17.41
C ALA A 389 -2.06 -32.68 17.14
N SER A 390 -1.57 -31.53 16.66
CA SER A 390 -0.13 -31.30 16.43
C SER A 390 0.64 -31.12 17.73
N VAL A 391 0.06 -30.44 18.73
CA VAL A 391 0.66 -30.26 20.06
C VAL A 391 0.75 -31.60 20.79
N GLU A 392 -0.29 -32.44 20.72
CA GLU A 392 -0.30 -33.79 21.29
C GLU A 392 0.74 -34.71 20.61
N SER A 393 0.88 -34.62 19.29
CA SER A 393 1.92 -35.32 18.52
C SER A 393 3.35 -34.87 18.88
N SER A 394 3.54 -33.59 19.21
CA SER A 394 4.85 -32.99 19.51
C SER A 394 5.34 -33.32 20.92
N TYR A 395 4.43 -33.40 21.90
CA TYR A 395 4.78 -33.82 23.26
C TYR A 395 5.05 -35.33 23.40
N GLY A 396 4.63 -36.14 22.43
CA GLY A 396 4.96 -37.58 22.37
C GLY A 396 6.36 -37.90 21.82
N LYS A 397 7.12 -36.92 21.30
CA LYS A 397 8.39 -37.17 20.57
C LYS A 397 9.62 -36.43 21.08
N ALA A 398 9.55 -35.73 22.21
CA ALA A 398 10.71 -35.09 22.84
C ALA A 398 11.60 -36.11 23.59
N SER A 399 12.14 -37.11 22.87
CA SER A 399 13.38 -37.80 23.23
C SER A 399 14.01 -38.44 21.99
N ALA A 400 14.72 -37.66 21.17
CA ALA A 400 15.94 -38.08 20.46
C ALA A 400 16.39 -37.04 19.41
N ASN A 401 17.64 -36.65 19.57
CA ASN A 401 18.63 -36.22 18.56
C ASN A 401 18.74 -34.75 18.15
N ASP A 402 19.91 -34.23 18.54
CA ASP A 402 20.66 -33.08 18.06
C ASP A 402 21.24 -33.25 16.63
N GLU A 403 21.74 -32.12 16.11
CA GLU A 403 22.83 -31.90 15.12
C GLU A 403 22.47 -31.38 13.71
N GLU A 404 23.35 -30.48 13.23
CA GLU A 404 23.48 -29.78 11.92
C GLU A 404 22.56 -28.54 11.70
N GLY A 405 22.99 -27.36 11.26
CA GLY A 405 24.23 -26.93 10.60
C GLY A 405 23.91 -26.01 9.41
N ASP A 406 24.24 -24.71 9.54
CA ASP A 406 24.69 -23.76 8.51
C ASP A 406 23.76 -23.04 7.46
N GLU A 407 24.21 -21.83 7.11
CA GLU A 407 24.02 -21.06 5.85
C GLU A 407 22.60 -20.66 5.35
N LYS A 408 21.97 -19.64 5.96
CA LYS A 408 20.73 -19.02 5.40
C LYS A 408 20.59 -17.48 5.44
N SER A 409 21.62 -16.70 5.76
CA SER A 409 21.43 -15.25 6.07
C SER A 409 21.89 -14.23 5.02
N GLY A 410 22.26 -14.64 3.80
CA GLY A 410 22.97 -13.77 2.84
C GLY A 410 22.15 -12.74 2.05
N MET A 411 20.86 -12.97 1.75
CA MET A 411 20.15 -12.19 0.71
C MET A 411 19.04 -11.25 1.21
N ASN A 412 18.58 -11.40 2.46
CA ASN A 412 17.62 -10.47 3.09
C ASN A 412 18.20 -9.07 3.36
N ARG A 413 19.52 -8.90 3.28
CA ARG A 413 20.15 -7.60 3.55
C ARG A 413 19.99 -6.59 2.42
N HIS A 414 19.96 -6.97 1.14
CA HIS A 414 20.11 -5.97 0.09
C HIS A 414 18.89 -5.04 -0.11
N TRP A 415 17.67 -5.55 0.11
CA TRP A 415 16.42 -4.79 -0.04
C TRP A 415 16.01 -4.04 1.22
N MET A 416 16.19 -4.63 2.41
CA MET A 416 16.07 -3.87 3.67
C MET A 416 17.14 -2.80 3.77
N VAL A 417 18.38 -3.05 3.31
CA VAL A 417 19.39 -2.00 3.20
C VAL A 417 18.95 -0.92 2.21
N SER A 418 18.24 -1.21 1.11
CA SER A 418 17.72 -0.14 0.23
C SER A 418 16.68 0.76 0.92
N MET A 419 15.73 0.19 1.67
CA MET A 419 14.71 0.94 2.41
C MET A 419 15.26 1.62 3.67
N GLU A 420 16.13 0.94 4.42
CA GLU A 420 16.86 1.50 5.57
C GLU A 420 17.89 2.54 5.12
N GLU A 421 18.53 2.42 3.95
CA GLU A 421 19.44 3.42 3.40
C GLU A 421 18.65 4.59 2.80
N LYS A 422 17.46 4.38 2.23
CA LYS A 422 16.52 5.47 1.88
C LYS A 422 16.06 6.20 3.15
N GLN A 423 15.75 5.48 4.23
CA GLN A 423 15.38 6.07 5.52
C GLN A 423 16.57 6.75 6.22
N ARG A 424 17.77 6.17 6.16
CA ARG A 424 19.00 6.75 6.72
C ARG A 424 19.51 7.94 5.91
N ARG A 425 19.25 7.99 4.59
CA ARG A 425 19.45 9.19 3.78
C ARG A 425 18.46 10.29 4.18
N ARG A 426 17.20 9.94 4.43
CA ARG A 426 16.20 10.87 5.00
C ARG A 426 16.54 11.37 6.40
N GLU A 427 17.31 10.60 7.18
CA GLU A 427 17.84 11.01 8.49
C GLU A 427 19.20 11.75 8.40
N GLN A 428 19.88 11.72 7.24
CA GLN A 428 21.16 12.41 6.99
C GLN A 428 21.01 13.76 6.28
N TYR A 429 19.94 13.95 5.51
CA TYR A 429 19.48 15.25 5.01
C TYR A 429 18.59 15.92 6.04
#